data_AF-A0A2N2AK81-F1
#
_entry.id   AF-A0A2N2AK81-F1
#
_cell.length_a   1.000
_cell.length_b   1.000
_cell.length_c   1.000
_cell.angle_alpha   90.00
_cell.angle_beta   90.00
_cell.angle_gamma   90.00
#
_symmetry.space_group_name_H-M   'P 1'
#
loop_
_entity.id
_entity.type
_entity.pdbx_description
1 polymer ?
#
loop_
_entity_poly.entity_id
_entity_poly.type
_entity_poly.pdbx_seq_one_letter_code
_entity_poly.pdbx_strand_id
1 'polypeptide(L)'
;MNTIDTSQLLTQLRAAAAAARSAPVENPAAASAVNFSSMLRDSIGQVNALQQNAAEMKTAVSMGDPSVSLADTMIASSKAELGFQAMVQTRNKLVEAYQEIMRMQV
;
A
#
# COMPACT_ATOMS: atom_id res chain seq x y z
N MET A 1 17.95 -2.58 -59.53
CA MET A 1 17.71 -3.98 -59.16
C MET A 1 18.11 -4.15 -57.70
N ASN A 2 17.25 -3.70 -56.77
CA ASN A 2 17.56 -3.78 -55.34
C ASN A 2 16.96 -5.09 -54.82
N THR A 3 17.75 -6.17 -54.85
CA THR A 3 17.35 -7.43 -54.23
C THR A 3 17.32 -7.19 -52.73
N ILE A 4 16.12 -7.01 -52.20
CA ILE A 4 15.90 -7.05 -50.76
C ILE A 4 16.36 -8.44 -50.33
N ASP A 5 17.53 -8.52 -49.71
CA ASP A 5 18.15 -9.74 -49.20
C ASP A 5 17.26 -10.31 -48.08
N THR A 6 16.31 -11.14 -48.49
CA THR A 6 15.38 -11.86 -47.60
C THR A 6 16.12 -12.69 -46.55
N SER A 7 17.34 -13.12 -46.85
CA SER A 7 18.26 -13.78 -45.92
C SER A 7 18.72 -12.86 -44.78
N GLN A 8 19.00 -11.57 -45.05
CA GLN A 8 19.37 -10.59 -44.04
C GLN A 8 18.17 -10.24 -43.16
N LEU A 9 16.98 -10.14 -43.75
CA LEU A 9 15.75 -9.83 -43.03
C LEU A 9 15.33 -10.97 -42.09
N LEU A 10 15.51 -12.23 -42.51
CA LEU A 10 15.31 -13.40 -41.64
C LEU A 10 16.35 -13.48 -40.51
N THR A 11 17.58 -13.04 -40.78
CA THR A 11 18.63 -13.01 -39.75
C THR A 11 18.36 -11.93 -38.70
N GLN A 12 17.87 -10.75 -39.12
CA GLN A 12 17.41 -9.70 -38.20
C GLN A 12 16.20 -10.14 -37.37
N LEU A 13 15.23 -10.83 -37.97
CA LEU A 13 14.07 -11.35 -37.24
C LEU A 13 14.47 -12.36 -36.15
N ARG A 14 15.44 -13.24 -36.44
CA ARG A 14 15.95 -14.20 -35.45
C ARG A 14 16.74 -13.51 -34.34
N ALA A 15 17.53 -12.48 -34.66
CA ALA A 15 18.25 -11.70 -33.66
C ALA A 15 17.30 -10.92 -32.74
N ALA A 16 16.23 -10.33 -33.29
CA ALA A 16 15.18 -9.67 -32.52
C ALA A 16 14.42 -10.66 -31.62
N ALA A 17 14.12 -11.86 -32.12
CA ALA A 17 13.48 -12.91 -31.32
C ALA A 17 14.38 -13.44 -30.19
N ALA A 18 15.69 -13.52 -30.41
CA ALA A 18 16.66 -13.90 -29.37
C ALA A 18 16.80 -12.80 -28.30
N ALA A 19 16.84 -11.53 -28.69
CA ALA A 19 16.87 -10.39 -27.77
C ALA A 19 15.60 -10.30 -26.91
N ALA A 20 14.42 -10.59 -27.48
CA ALA A 20 13.16 -10.64 -26.74
C ALA A 20 13.11 -11.78 -25.71
N ARG A 21 13.82 -12.90 -25.96
CA ARG A 21 13.90 -14.06 -25.06
C ARG A 21 14.91 -13.89 -23.93
N SER A 22 15.85 -12.97 -24.09
CA SER A 22 16.86 -12.58 -23.10
C SER A 22 16.55 -11.25 -22.41
N ALA A 23 15.44 -10.60 -22.75
CA ALA A 23 14.92 -9.49 -21.97
C ALA A 23 14.73 -10.01 -20.53
N PRO A 24 15.39 -9.42 -19.53
CA PRO A 24 15.10 -9.74 -18.15
C PRO A 24 13.61 -9.50 -17.99
N VAL A 25 12.87 -10.52 -17.57
CA VAL A 25 11.55 -10.29 -17.00
C VAL A 25 11.84 -9.34 -15.84
N GLU A 26 11.49 -8.06 -16.01
CA GLU A 26 11.64 -7.07 -14.95
C GLU A 26 10.93 -7.65 -13.75
N ASN A 27 11.72 -8.13 -12.80
CA ASN A 27 11.20 -8.72 -11.59
C ASN A 27 10.45 -7.57 -10.90
N PRO A 28 9.12 -7.64 -10.73
CA PRO A 28 8.38 -6.56 -10.09
C PRO A 28 8.85 -6.32 -8.65
N ALA A 29 9.66 -7.22 -8.08
CA ALA A 29 10.36 -7.03 -6.82
C ALA A 29 11.42 -5.90 -6.82
N ALA A 30 11.86 -5.42 -8.00
CA ALA A 30 12.84 -4.33 -8.12
C ALA A 30 12.18 -2.93 -8.20
N ALA A 31 10.87 -2.85 -8.39
CA ALA A 31 10.13 -1.61 -8.25
C ALA A 31 10.02 -1.28 -6.77
N SER A 32 11.02 -0.57 -6.24
CA SER A 32 11.08 0.06 -4.92
C SER A 32 10.15 -0.61 -3.91
N ALA A 33 10.65 -1.66 -3.25
CA ALA A 33 9.95 -2.37 -2.19
C ALA A 33 9.61 -1.40 -1.05
N VAL A 34 8.53 -0.66 -1.24
CA VAL A 34 7.82 0.04 -0.20
C VAL A 34 7.50 -1.04 0.82
N ASN A 35 8.18 -0.96 1.95
CA ASN A 35 8.09 -1.99 2.95
C ASN A 35 6.69 -1.90 3.55
N PHE A 36 5.80 -2.80 3.12
CA PHE A 36 4.41 -2.86 3.61
C PHE A 36 4.36 -2.94 5.14
N SER A 37 5.32 -3.61 5.79
CA SER A 37 5.38 -3.66 7.26
C SER A 37 5.73 -2.30 7.89
N SER A 38 6.52 -1.47 7.21
CA SER A 38 6.75 -0.08 7.61
C SER A 38 5.48 0.73 7.47
N MET A 39 4.84 0.69 6.29
CA MET A 39 3.58 1.42 6.05
C MET A 39 2.48 1.00 7.02
N LEU A 40 2.38 -0.29 7.34
CA LEU A 40 1.43 -0.79 8.32
C LEU A 40 1.76 -0.26 9.72
N ARG A 41 3.03 -0.31 10.13
CA ARG A 41 3.46 0.25 11.42
C ARG A 41 3.17 1.75 11.52
N ASP A 42 3.44 2.49 10.45
CA ASP A 42 3.17 3.93 10.37
C ASP A 42 1.66 4.22 10.43
N SER A 43 0.85 3.44 9.71
CA SER A 43 -0.62 3.54 9.75
C SER A 43 -1.19 3.27 11.14
N ILE A 44 -0.67 2.26 11.85
CA ILE A 44 -1.06 1.97 13.24
C ILE A 44 -0.70 3.15 14.15
N GLY A 45 0.51 3.69 14.01
CA GLY A 45 0.95 4.88 14.75
C GLY A 45 0.05 6.09 14.48
N GLN A 46 -0.37 6.27 13.23
CA GLN A 46 -1.26 7.36 12.84
C GLN A 46 -2.67 7.22 13.44
N VAL A 47 -3.24 6.01 13.45
CA VAL A 47 -4.53 5.75 14.10
C VAL A 47 -4.46 6.00 15.62
N ASN A 48 -3.34 5.64 16.26
CA ASN A 48 -3.12 5.96 17.67
C ASN A 48 -3.04 7.48 17.91
N ALA A 49 -2.31 8.21 17.06
CA ALA A 49 -2.22 9.67 17.15
C ALA A 49 -3.59 10.34 16.97
N LEU A 50 -4.41 9.85 16.03
CA LEU A 50 -5.78 10.34 15.82
C LEU A 50 -6.66 10.12 17.06
N GLN A 51 -6.58 8.95 17.69
CA GLN A 51 -7.31 8.65 18.93
C GLN A 51 -6.88 9.57 20.08
N GLN A 52 -5.56 9.75 20.26
CA GLN A 52 -5.01 10.62 21.31
C GLN A 52 -5.45 12.08 21.12
N ASN A 53 -5.35 12.59 19.89
CA ASN A 53 -5.76 13.95 19.56
C ASN A 53 -7.28 14.16 19.78
N ALA A 54 -8.12 13.21 19.36
CA ALA A 54 -9.55 13.28 19.61
C ALA A 54 -9.88 13.31 21.12
N ALA A 55 -9.17 12.52 21.94
CA ALA A 55 -9.33 12.51 23.39
C ALA A 55 -8.92 13.83 24.05
N GLU A 56 -7.81 14.42 23.60
CA GLU A 56 -7.34 15.73 24.07
C GLU A 56 -8.34 16.83 23.71
N MET A 57 -8.80 16.88 22.47
CA MET A 57 -9.80 17.86 22.02
C MET A 57 -11.14 17.71 22.76
N LYS A 58 -11.56 16.47 23.04
CA LYS A 58 -12.75 16.20 23.87
C LYS A 58 -12.59 16.75 25.27
N THR A 59 -11.42 16.58 25.87
CA THR A 59 -11.11 17.12 27.18
C THR A 59 -11.12 18.64 27.17
N ALA A 60 -10.45 19.26 26.20
CA ALA A 60 -10.40 20.72 26.04
C ALA A 60 -11.80 21.34 25.89
N VAL A 61 -12.65 20.76 25.05
CA VAL A 61 -14.04 21.21 24.88
C VAL A 61 -14.85 21.03 26.16
N SER A 62 -14.68 19.91 26.87
CA SER A 62 -15.36 19.67 28.15
C SER A 62 -14.93 20.64 29.25
N MET A 63 -13.69 21.16 29.17
CA MET A 63 -13.16 22.19 30.06
C MET A 63 -13.56 23.62 29.62
N GLY A 64 -14.23 23.77 28.47
CA GLY A 64 -14.67 25.07 27.95
C GLY A 64 -13.57 25.89 27.27
N ASP A 65 -12.52 25.25 26.75
CA ASP A 65 -11.46 25.93 26.01
C ASP A 65 -12.04 26.60 24.74
N PRO A 66 -11.98 27.94 24.61
CA PRO A 66 -12.52 28.65 23.46
C PRO A 66 -11.69 28.45 22.18
N SER A 67 -10.49 27.88 22.29
CA SER A 67 -9.57 27.62 21.17
C SER A 67 -9.92 26.34 20.42
N VAL A 68 -10.77 25.48 20.99
CA VAL A 68 -11.17 24.19 20.41
C VAL A 68 -12.68 24.18 20.18
N SER A 69 -13.08 24.03 18.91
CA SER A 69 -14.50 23.93 18.56
C SER A 69 -15.03 22.52 18.82
N LEU A 70 -16.25 22.43 19.34
CA LEU A 70 -16.99 21.17 19.45
C LEU A 70 -17.11 20.47 18.08
N ALA A 71 -17.29 21.22 17.00
CA ALA A 71 -17.38 20.68 15.64
C ALA A 71 -16.07 19.99 15.23
N ASP A 72 -14.93 20.62 15.50
CA ASP A 72 -13.62 20.05 15.18
C ASP A 72 -13.33 18.79 16.01
N THR A 73 -13.73 18.79 17.30
CA THR A 73 -13.63 17.60 18.17
C THR A 73 -14.46 16.43 17.66
N MET A 74 -15.68 16.69 17.18
CA MET A 74 -16.54 15.65 16.58
C MET A 74 -15.94 15.10 15.28
N ILE A 75 -15.33 15.96 14.45
CA ILE A 75 -14.64 15.54 13.24
C ILE A 75 -13.40 14.70 13.59
N ALA A 76 -12.60 15.13 14.57
CA ALA A 76 -11.42 14.39 15.03
C ALA A 76 -11.81 13.00 15.55
N SER A 77 -12.88 12.93 16.36
CA SER A 77 -13.43 11.67 16.86
C SER A 77 -13.90 10.75 15.73
N SER A 78 -14.62 11.29 14.73
CA SER A 78 -15.09 10.52 13.58
C SER A 78 -13.95 9.98 12.72
N LYS A 79 -12.86 10.75 12.55
CA LYS A 79 -11.65 10.31 11.86
C LYS A 79 -10.96 9.16 12.59
N ALA A 80 -10.85 9.26 13.91
CA ALA A 80 -10.26 8.22 14.75
C ALA A 80 -11.06 6.91 14.66
N GLU A 81 -12.39 7.00 14.75
CA GLU A 81 -13.31 5.85 14.62
C GLU A 81 -13.17 5.15 13.26
N LEU A 82 -13.23 5.92 12.17
CA LEU A 82 -13.11 5.39 10.81
C LEU A 82 -11.73 4.73 10.58
N GLY A 83 -10.65 5.40 11.02
CA GLY A 83 -9.30 4.86 10.92
C GLY A 83 -9.12 3.56 11.70
N PHE A 84 -9.69 3.48 12.90
CA PHE A 84 -9.68 2.27 13.71
C PHE A 84 -10.45 1.13 13.04
N GLN A 85 -11.65 1.39 12.51
CA GLN A 85 -12.43 0.40 11.78
C GLN A 85 -11.66 -0.16 10.58
N ALA A 86 -11.00 0.70 9.81
CA ALA A 86 -10.14 0.29 8.71
C ALA A 86 -9.00 -0.62 9.19
N MET A 87 -8.33 -0.27 10.30
CA MET A 87 -7.26 -1.08 10.89
C MET A 87 -7.74 -2.46 11.33
N VAL A 88 -8.94 -2.56 11.92
CA VAL A 88 -9.54 -3.86 12.30
C VAL A 88 -9.75 -4.74 11.06
N GLN A 89 -10.25 -4.17 9.96
CA GLN A 89 -10.40 -4.91 8.70
C GLN A 89 -9.05 -5.37 8.15
N THR A 90 -8.03 -4.50 8.17
CA THR A 90 -6.67 -4.88 7.75
C THR A 90 -6.10 -5.99 8.63
N ARG A 91 -6.27 -5.91 9.96
CA ARG A 91 -5.85 -6.97 10.90
C ARG A 91 -6.49 -8.31 10.53
N ASN A 92 -7.80 -8.31 10.30
CA ASN A 92 -8.53 -9.53 9.93
C ASN A 92 -7.99 -10.11 8.63
N LYS A 93 -7.78 -9.27 7.61
CA LYS A 93 -7.23 -9.69 6.31
C LYS A 93 -5.81 -10.27 6.42
N LEU A 94 -4.98 -9.73 7.29
CA LEU A 94 -3.63 -10.26 7.54
C LEU A 94 -3.66 -11.61 8.24
N VAL A 95 -4.57 -11.80 9.19
CA VAL A 95 -4.78 -13.09 9.85
C VAL A 95 -5.27 -14.14 8.84
N GLU A 96 -6.23 -13.78 7.98
CA GLU A 96 -6.69 -14.63 6.88
C GLU A 96 -5.55 -15.01 5.94
N ALA A 97 -4.74 -14.04 5.51
CA ALA A 97 -3.61 -14.29 4.61
C ALA A 97 -2.58 -15.24 5.23
N TYR A 98 -2.30 -15.10 6.53
CA TYR A 98 -1.43 -16.02 7.25
C TYR A 98 -2.01 -17.45 7.31
N GLN A 99 -3.31 -17.56 7.61
CA GLN A 99 -4.01 -18.85 7.61
C GLN A 99 -4.02 -19.51 6.23
N GLU A 100 -4.18 -18.73 5.15
CA GLU A 100 -4.17 -19.24 3.78
C GLU A 100 -2.80 -19.82 3.40
N ILE A 101 -1.71 -19.15 3.75
CA ILE A 101 -0.34 -19.64 3.52
C ILE A 101 -0.12 -20.98 4.24
N MET A 102 -0.62 -21.13 5.47
CA MET A 102 -0.55 -22.40 6.21
C MET A 102 -1.32 -23.53 5.51
N ARG A 103 -2.44 -23.21 4.86
CA ARG A 103 -3.28 -24.18 4.15
C ARG A 103 -2.72 -24.56 2.77
N MET A 104 -1.83 -23.75 2.18
CA MET A 104 -1.14 -24.06 0.93
C MET A 104 0.02 -25.05 1.09
N GLN A 105 0.59 -25.22 2.29
CA GLN A 105 1.80 -26.02 2.53
C GLN A 105 1.54 -27.45 3.05
N VAL A 106 0.31 -27.96 2.97
CA VAL A 106 -0.02 -29.36 3.29
C VAL A 106 -0.31 -30.17 2.04
#